data_AF-A0A843EJR2-F1
#
_entry.id   AF-A0A843EJR2-F1
#
_cell.length_a   1.000
_cell.length_b   1.000
_cell.length_c   1.000
_cell.angle_alpha   90.00
_cell.angle_beta   90.00
_cell.angle_gamma   90.00
#
_symmetry.space_group_name_H-M   'P 1'
#
loop_
_entity.id
_entity.type
_entity.pdbx_description
1 polymer ?
#
loop_
_entity_poly.entity_id
_entity_poly.type
_entity_poly.pdbx_seq_one_letter_code
_entity_poly.pdbx_strand_id
1 'polypeptide(L)'
;ISIAIGMEPSILLACTTSIPIDADEMEVANRFKNGDLELVTCKNGINVPEADIIFEGKILIDETAPEGPFVDLTDTYDYVREEPVIKLSKMYIKKENPMYHAILPAGFEHKLLQGMPQEPRIFNAVKNTVPTVQNVVLTEGGCCWLHAAVSIKKQTEGDGKNIIMAALAAHPSLKHVVVVDEDVDIFDPQDIEYAIATRVKGDDDIIIVPKARGSSLDPKASEIDGTTTKVGVDATKSILEPEKFERVRFSE
;
A
#
# COMPACT_ATOMS: atom_id res chain seq x y z
N ILE A 1 -0.92 -10.88 24.80
CA ILE A 1 -1.13 -10.92 23.33
C ILE A 1 -1.74 -12.25 22.93
N SER A 2 -2.44 -12.27 21.79
CA SER A 2 -2.86 -13.49 21.10
C SER A 2 -2.46 -13.36 19.62
N ILE A 3 -1.94 -14.44 19.02
CA ILE A 3 -1.50 -14.47 17.62
C ILE A 3 -2.36 -15.49 16.88
N ALA A 4 -3.10 -15.05 15.87
CA ALA A 4 -3.99 -15.87 15.06
C ALA A 4 -3.37 -16.12 13.67
N ILE A 5 -3.33 -17.38 13.24
CA ILE A 5 -2.74 -17.83 11.96
C ILE A 5 -3.75 -18.72 11.25
N GLY A 6 -3.87 -18.56 9.92
CA GLY A 6 -4.86 -19.28 9.11
C GLY A 6 -6.24 -18.65 9.24
N MET A 7 -6.32 -17.34 9.06
CA MET A 7 -7.57 -16.58 9.00
C MET A 7 -8.04 -16.46 7.55
N GLU A 8 -9.32 -16.18 7.35
CA GLU A 8 -9.86 -15.90 6.02
C GLU A 8 -9.29 -14.60 5.40
N PRO A 9 -9.23 -14.50 4.06
CA PRO A 9 -8.61 -13.35 3.37
C PRO A 9 -9.19 -11.97 3.71
N SER A 10 -10.50 -11.87 3.96
CA SER A 10 -11.16 -10.62 4.38
C SER A 10 -10.57 -10.05 5.67
N ILE A 11 -10.24 -10.94 6.62
CA ILE A 11 -9.65 -10.55 7.92
C ILE A 11 -8.19 -10.13 7.72
N LEU A 12 -7.43 -10.86 6.91
CA LEU A 12 -6.04 -10.48 6.57
C LEU A 12 -5.98 -9.10 5.90
N LEU A 13 -6.91 -8.81 5.00
CA LEU A 13 -7.02 -7.51 4.35
C LEU A 13 -7.41 -6.40 5.34
N ALA A 14 -8.37 -6.66 6.22
CA ALA A 14 -8.78 -5.68 7.23
C ALA A 14 -7.62 -5.33 8.18
N CYS A 15 -6.88 -6.33 8.67
CA CYS A 15 -5.72 -6.15 9.56
C CYS A 15 -4.55 -5.39 8.93
N THR A 16 -4.50 -5.29 7.61
CA THR A 16 -3.45 -4.56 6.88
C THR A 16 -3.90 -3.17 6.44
N THR A 17 -5.16 -2.82 6.69
CA THR A 17 -5.72 -1.51 6.39
C THR A 17 -5.34 -0.49 7.45
N SER A 18 -4.68 0.59 7.05
CA SER A 18 -4.36 1.69 7.96
C SER A 18 -5.61 2.51 8.29
N ILE A 19 -6.18 2.27 9.46
CA ILE A 19 -7.32 3.01 10.01
C ILE A 19 -6.88 3.99 11.11
N PRO A 20 -7.76 4.92 11.54
CA PRO A 20 -7.49 5.77 12.70
C PRO A 20 -7.16 4.97 13.96
N ILE A 21 -6.34 5.54 14.85
CA ILE A 21 -5.85 4.87 16.08
C ILE A 21 -6.96 4.47 17.06
N ASP A 22 -8.11 5.12 16.96
CA ASP A 22 -9.30 4.88 17.77
C ASP A 22 -10.32 3.94 17.10
N ALA A 23 -10.00 3.44 15.90
CA ALA A 23 -10.79 2.44 15.19
C ALA A 23 -10.21 1.03 15.38
N ASP A 24 -11.04 0.02 15.20
CA ASP A 24 -10.68 -1.39 15.32
C ASP A 24 -10.74 -2.07 13.94
N GLU A 25 -9.65 -2.69 13.50
CA GLU A 25 -9.57 -3.40 12.23
C GLU A 25 -10.59 -4.56 12.16
N MET A 26 -11.02 -5.10 13.31
CA MET A 26 -12.10 -6.09 13.35
C MET A 26 -13.44 -5.50 12.93
N GLU A 27 -13.69 -4.20 13.11
CA GLU A 27 -14.89 -3.58 12.56
C GLU A 27 -14.85 -3.52 11.03
N VAL A 28 -13.68 -3.26 10.45
CA VAL A 28 -13.48 -3.33 8.98
C VAL A 28 -13.71 -4.75 8.49
N ALA A 29 -13.11 -5.74 9.15
CA ALA A 29 -13.33 -7.15 8.85
C ALA A 29 -14.81 -7.52 8.94
N ASN A 30 -15.50 -7.03 9.99
CA ASN A 30 -16.93 -7.28 10.18
C ASN A 30 -17.79 -6.67 9.06
N ARG A 31 -17.41 -5.49 8.54
CA ARG A 31 -18.07 -4.90 7.37
C ARG A 31 -17.92 -5.75 6.11
N PHE A 32 -16.74 -6.34 5.87
CA PHE A 32 -16.56 -7.28 4.77
C PHE A 32 -17.43 -8.54 4.92
N LYS A 33 -17.77 -8.91 6.15
CA LYS A 33 -18.67 -10.02 6.47
C LYS A 33 -20.13 -9.61 6.69
N ASN A 34 -20.56 -8.43 6.23
CA ASN A 34 -21.93 -7.94 6.39
C ASN A 34 -22.44 -7.87 7.86
N GLY A 35 -21.55 -7.79 8.84
CA GLY A 35 -21.91 -7.77 10.26
C GLY A 35 -21.87 -9.13 10.98
N ASP A 36 -21.49 -10.20 10.28
CA ASP A 36 -21.50 -11.58 10.79
C ASP A 36 -20.11 -12.10 11.23
N LEU A 37 -19.17 -11.21 11.57
CA LEU A 37 -17.87 -11.63 12.13
C LEU A 37 -18.04 -12.10 13.57
N GLU A 38 -17.78 -13.39 13.78
CA GLU A 38 -17.67 -13.98 15.11
C GLU A 38 -16.22 -13.94 15.60
N LEU A 39 -16.04 -13.59 16.88
CA LEU A 39 -14.75 -13.61 17.56
C LEU A 39 -14.76 -14.65 18.67
N VAL A 40 -13.60 -15.23 18.92
CA VAL A 40 -13.35 -16.16 20.01
C VAL A 40 -12.56 -15.45 21.10
N THR A 41 -13.06 -15.49 22.34
CA THR A 41 -12.34 -14.97 23.50
C THR A 41 -11.31 -15.98 23.99
N CYS A 42 -10.03 -15.63 23.89
CA CYS A 42 -8.92 -16.38 24.45
C CYS A 42 -8.97 -16.38 25.99
N LYS A 43 -8.25 -17.31 26.65
CA LYS A 43 -8.21 -17.38 28.13
C LYS A 43 -7.57 -16.16 28.79
N ASN A 44 -6.78 -15.41 28.04
CA ASN A 44 -6.19 -14.14 28.48
C ASN A 44 -7.16 -12.95 28.34
N GLY A 45 -8.40 -13.16 27.86
CA GLY A 45 -9.42 -12.13 27.68
C GLY A 45 -9.36 -11.39 26.34
N ILE A 46 -8.42 -11.73 25.45
CA ILE A 46 -8.30 -11.11 24.12
C ILE A 46 -9.24 -11.81 23.15
N ASN A 47 -10.03 -11.02 22.42
CA ASN A 47 -10.85 -11.51 21.32
C ASN A 47 -9.99 -11.65 20.07
N VAL A 48 -10.10 -12.78 19.38
CA VAL A 48 -9.44 -13.05 18.11
C VAL A 48 -10.46 -13.59 17.11
N PRO A 49 -10.27 -13.35 15.81
CA PRO A 49 -11.07 -14.03 14.79
C PRO A 49 -10.87 -15.54 14.83
N GLU A 50 -11.80 -16.29 14.25
CA GLU A 50 -11.58 -17.72 14.02
C GLU A 50 -10.34 -17.91 13.14
N ALA A 51 -9.46 -18.81 13.58
CA ALA A 51 -8.19 -19.09 12.95
C ALA A 51 -7.83 -20.57 13.14
N ASP A 52 -7.02 -21.10 12.23
CA ASP A 52 -6.55 -22.48 12.31
C ASP A 52 -5.61 -22.72 13.49
N ILE A 53 -4.80 -21.73 13.84
CA ILE A 53 -3.84 -21.78 14.95
C ILE A 53 -3.91 -20.48 15.74
N ILE A 54 -4.04 -20.58 17.07
CA ILE A 54 -4.00 -19.43 17.98
C ILE A 54 -2.92 -19.66 19.04
N PHE A 55 -1.98 -18.73 19.16
CA PHE A 55 -1.03 -18.68 20.26
C PHE A 55 -1.44 -17.65 21.31
N GLU A 56 -1.31 -18.00 22.59
CA GLU A 56 -1.41 -17.05 23.71
C GLU A 56 -0.03 -16.81 24.32
N GLY A 57 0.30 -15.55 24.57
CA GLY A 57 1.58 -15.21 25.19
C GLY A 57 1.66 -13.78 25.73
N LYS A 58 2.88 -13.37 26.06
CA LYS A 58 3.22 -12.02 26.48
C LYS A 58 4.50 -11.54 25.78
N ILE A 59 4.55 -10.25 25.49
CA ILE A 59 5.78 -9.57 25.08
C ILE A 59 6.57 -9.31 26.36
N LEU A 60 7.85 -9.69 26.39
CA LEU A 60 8.76 -9.41 27.50
C LEU A 60 9.34 -8.01 27.31
N ILE A 61 9.23 -7.17 28.34
CA ILE A 61 9.66 -5.76 28.27
C ILE A 61 11.15 -5.59 28.56
N ASP A 62 11.76 -6.62 29.13
CA ASP A 62 13.11 -6.67 29.69
C ASP A 62 14.02 -7.65 28.94
N GLU A 63 13.51 -8.31 27.89
CA GLU A 63 14.23 -9.31 27.11
C GLU A 63 14.07 -9.01 25.62
N THR A 64 15.20 -8.85 24.94
CA THR A 64 15.29 -8.71 23.48
C THR A 64 16.12 -9.84 22.89
N ALA A 65 15.94 -10.07 21.60
CA ALA A 65 16.76 -10.97 20.82
C ALA A 65 17.03 -10.37 19.43
N PRO A 66 18.12 -10.79 18.75
CA PRO A 66 18.38 -10.37 17.38
C PRO A 66 17.29 -10.93 16.44
N GLU A 67 16.65 -10.05 15.69
CA GLU A 67 15.65 -10.33 14.65
C GLU A 67 16.24 -10.01 13.27
N GLY A 68 15.87 -10.80 12.26
CA GLY A 68 16.42 -10.70 10.90
C GLY A 68 17.70 -11.53 10.65
N PRO A 69 18.33 -11.36 9.48
CA PRO A 69 17.90 -10.49 8.40
C PRO A 69 16.60 -11.00 7.75
N PHE A 70 15.76 -10.08 7.30
CA PHE A 70 14.48 -10.39 6.64
C PHE A 70 14.48 -9.85 5.21
N VAL A 71 13.87 -10.57 4.27
CA VAL A 71 13.71 -10.07 2.89
C VAL A 71 12.43 -9.24 2.84
N ASP A 72 12.57 -7.93 2.69
CA ASP A 72 11.46 -6.99 2.69
C ASP A 72 10.85 -6.80 1.28
N LEU A 73 9.76 -6.04 1.18
CA LEU A 73 8.97 -5.85 -0.04
C LEU A 73 9.77 -5.28 -1.21
N THR A 74 10.90 -4.61 -0.94
CA THR A 74 11.79 -4.07 -1.99
C THR A 74 12.76 -5.10 -2.55
N ASP A 75 12.57 -6.38 -2.24
CA ASP A 75 13.45 -7.49 -2.63
C ASP A 75 14.88 -7.33 -2.07
N THR A 76 15.02 -6.58 -0.97
CA THR A 76 16.29 -6.34 -0.27
C THR A 76 16.25 -6.86 1.17
N TYR A 77 17.43 -7.05 1.76
CA TYR A 77 17.54 -7.46 3.15
C TYR A 77 17.42 -6.28 4.09
N ASP A 78 16.51 -6.39 5.06
CA ASP A 78 16.52 -5.56 6.26
C ASP A 78 17.65 -5.99 7.20
N TYR A 79 18.15 -5.04 8.00
CA TYR A 79 19.27 -5.27 8.92
C TYR A 79 18.81 -5.91 10.22
N VAL A 80 19.75 -6.56 10.91
CA VAL A 80 19.49 -7.20 12.20
C VAL A 80 19.36 -6.15 13.29
N ARG A 81 18.28 -6.23 14.08
CA ARG A 81 18.03 -5.36 15.25
C ARG A 81 17.54 -6.17 16.44
N GLU A 82 17.73 -5.62 17.63
CA GLU A 82 17.21 -6.21 18.87
C GLU A 82 15.72 -5.92 19.01
N GLU A 83 14.88 -6.95 19.00
CA GLU A 83 13.43 -6.83 19.12
C GLU A 83 12.91 -7.56 20.39
N PRO A 84 11.76 -7.13 20.96
CA PRO A 84 11.19 -7.77 22.15
C PRO A 84 10.84 -9.25 21.96
N VAL A 85 11.19 -10.09 22.94
CA VAL A 85 10.88 -11.52 22.91
C VAL A 85 9.40 -11.77 23.22
N ILE A 86 8.74 -12.57 22.38
CA ILE A 86 7.39 -13.10 22.66
C ILE A 86 7.52 -14.44 23.39
N LYS A 87 7.08 -14.49 24.64
CA LYS A 87 6.97 -15.73 25.41
C LYS A 87 5.59 -16.34 25.28
N LEU A 88 5.52 -17.43 24.52
CA LEU A 88 4.30 -18.22 24.34
C LEU A 88 3.99 -19.08 25.57
N SER A 89 2.70 -19.24 25.85
CA SER A 89 2.19 -19.96 27.02
C SER A 89 1.20 -21.06 26.65
N LYS A 90 0.43 -20.89 25.57
CA LYS A 90 -0.49 -21.89 25.03
C LYS A 90 -0.57 -21.79 23.52
N MET A 91 -0.95 -22.91 22.91
CA MET A 91 -1.30 -23.03 21.50
C MET A 91 -2.63 -23.77 21.40
N TYR A 92 -3.55 -23.24 20.60
CA TYR A 92 -4.80 -23.89 20.21
C TYR A 92 -4.73 -24.17 18.72
N ILE A 93 -5.26 -25.32 18.32
CA ILE A 93 -5.23 -25.78 16.93
C ILE A 93 -6.64 -26.24 16.57
N LYS A 94 -7.11 -25.82 15.40
CA LYS A 94 -8.37 -26.28 14.83
C LYS A 94 -8.35 -27.80 14.65
N LYS A 95 -9.46 -28.46 15.01
CA LYS A 95 -9.52 -29.92 15.04
C LYS A 95 -9.39 -30.56 13.66
N GLU A 96 -9.96 -29.91 12.64
CA GLU A 96 -10.06 -30.47 11.30
C GLU A 96 -9.22 -29.62 10.34
N ASN A 97 -8.25 -30.29 9.69
CA ASN A 97 -7.39 -29.76 8.63
C ASN A 97 -6.81 -28.35 8.91
N PRO A 98 -6.10 -28.14 10.03
CA PRO A 98 -5.49 -26.84 10.32
C PRO A 98 -4.38 -26.50 9.32
N MET A 99 -4.39 -25.27 8.80
CA MET A 99 -3.35 -24.75 7.92
C MET A 99 -2.48 -23.73 8.64
N TYR A 100 -1.17 -23.88 8.51
CA TYR A 100 -0.24 -22.81 8.87
C TYR A 100 -0.10 -21.87 7.67
N HIS A 101 -0.90 -20.80 7.65
CA HIS A 101 -0.78 -19.80 6.60
C HIS A 101 0.49 -18.97 6.81
N ALA A 102 1.38 -18.98 5.82
CA ALA A 102 2.58 -18.18 5.77
C ALA A 102 2.68 -17.51 4.40
N ILE A 103 3.24 -16.32 4.38
CA ILE A 103 3.55 -15.61 3.14
C ILE A 103 5.01 -15.84 2.75
N LEU A 104 5.30 -15.80 1.45
CA LEU A 104 6.67 -15.75 0.97
C LEU A 104 7.19 -14.31 1.14
N PRO A 105 8.29 -14.09 1.89
CA PRO A 105 8.91 -12.77 2.00
C PRO A 105 9.23 -12.19 0.62
N ALA A 106 8.93 -10.91 0.43
CA ALA A 106 9.00 -10.19 -0.86
C ALA A 106 8.17 -10.80 -2.03
N GLY A 107 7.42 -11.86 -1.76
CA GLY A 107 6.44 -12.42 -2.69
C GLY A 107 5.27 -11.46 -2.92
N PHE A 108 4.46 -11.77 -3.93
CA PHE A 108 3.36 -10.92 -4.35
C PHE A 108 2.36 -10.65 -3.21
N GLU A 109 2.02 -11.66 -2.40
CA GLU A 109 1.11 -11.49 -1.27
C GLU A 109 1.63 -10.51 -0.22
N HIS A 110 2.94 -10.52 0.07
CA HIS A 110 3.57 -9.54 0.97
C HIS A 110 3.39 -8.11 0.44
N LYS A 111 3.74 -7.91 -0.84
CA LYS A 111 3.64 -6.61 -1.52
C LYS A 111 2.18 -6.13 -1.61
N LEU A 112 1.27 -7.02 -1.99
CA LEU A 112 -0.15 -6.71 -2.17
C LEU A 112 -0.82 -6.35 -0.85
N LEU A 113 -0.66 -7.18 0.19
CA LEU A 113 -1.30 -6.94 1.48
C LEU A 113 -0.76 -5.70 2.18
N GLN A 114 0.49 -5.32 1.96
CA GLN A 114 1.02 -4.08 2.52
C GLN A 114 0.61 -2.86 1.69
N GLY A 115 0.66 -2.98 0.36
CA GLY A 115 0.43 -1.91 -0.58
C GLY A 115 -1.02 -1.51 -0.76
N MET A 116 -1.84 -2.46 -1.22
CA MET A 116 -3.22 -2.21 -1.65
C MET A 116 -4.05 -1.47 -0.60
N PRO A 117 -3.94 -1.72 0.72
CA PRO A 117 -4.71 -0.97 1.70
C PRO A 117 -4.38 0.54 1.79
N GLN A 118 -3.27 0.99 1.21
CA GLN A 118 -2.96 2.42 1.06
C GLN A 118 -3.68 3.05 -0.14
N GLU A 119 -4.08 2.28 -1.15
CA GLU A 119 -4.73 2.80 -2.36
C GLU A 119 -6.05 3.52 -2.06
N PRO A 120 -6.98 2.99 -1.22
CA PRO A 120 -8.20 3.72 -0.85
C PRO A 120 -7.91 5.04 -0.12
N ARG A 121 -6.85 5.08 0.69
CA ARG A 121 -6.42 6.30 1.39
C ARG A 121 -5.93 7.36 0.41
N ILE A 122 -5.10 6.96 -0.56
CA ILE A 122 -4.65 7.85 -1.63
C ILE A 122 -5.85 8.30 -2.45
N PHE A 123 -6.69 7.37 -2.89
CA PHE A 123 -7.91 7.62 -3.68
C PHE A 123 -8.79 8.69 -3.03
N ASN A 124 -9.11 8.55 -1.74
CA ASN A 124 -9.93 9.52 -1.02
C ASN A 124 -9.30 10.91 -0.99
N ALA A 125 -7.98 11.01 -0.77
CA ALA A 125 -7.28 12.29 -0.73
C ALA A 125 -7.25 12.97 -2.12
N VAL A 126 -6.96 12.21 -3.18
CA VAL A 126 -6.92 12.75 -4.54
C VAL A 126 -8.33 13.09 -5.05
N LYS A 127 -9.34 12.29 -4.71
CA LYS A 127 -10.74 12.51 -5.08
C LYS A 127 -11.32 13.78 -4.44
N ASN A 128 -10.92 14.08 -3.21
CA ASN A 128 -11.26 15.34 -2.55
C ASN A 128 -10.62 16.56 -3.23
N THR A 129 -9.51 16.35 -3.95
CA THR A 129 -8.79 17.41 -4.69
C THR A 129 -9.35 17.60 -6.10
N VAL A 130 -9.54 16.51 -6.86
CA VAL A 130 -10.17 16.51 -8.18
C VAL A 130 -11.29 15.46 -8.20
N PRO A 131 -12.57 15.86 -8.29
CA PRO A 131 -13.71 14.94 -8.22
C PRO A 131 -13.79 13.93 -9.37
N THR A 132 -13.05 14.13 -10.45
CA THR A 132 -13.06 13.27 -11.65
C THR A 132 -11.98 12.19 -11.67
N VAL A 133 -11.28 11.98 -10.55
CA VAL A 133 -10.40 10.80 -10.36
C VAL A 133 -11.21 9.53 -10.62
N GLN A 134 -10.65 8.66 -11.47
CA GLN A 134 -11.22 7.37 -11.83
C GLN A 134 -10.70 6.27 -10.92
N ASN A 135 -9.38 6.20 -10.73
CA ASN A 135 -8.76 5.12 -9.96
C ASN A 135 -7.33 5.47 -9.49
N VAL A 136 -6.82 4.70 -8.54
CA VAL A 136 -5.45 4.75 -8.03
C VAL A 136 -4.93 3.32 -7.90
N VAL A 137 -3.67 3.09 -8.26
CA VAL A 137 -2.98 1.83 -8.00
C VAL A 137 -1.56 2.10 -7.50
N LEU A 138 -1.09 1.30 -6.55
CA LEU A 138 0.32 1.21 -6.23
C LEU A 138 0.94 0.14 -7.14
N THR A 139 1.77 0.60 -8.07
CA THR A 139 2.26 -0.26 -9.16
C THR A 139 3.14 -1.40 -8.65
N GLU A 140 3.03 -2.58 -9.25
CA GLU A 140 3.85 -3.74 -8.91
C GLU A 140 5.35 -3.47 -9.09
N GLY A 141 5.74 -2.73 -10.13
CA GLY A 141 7.12 -2.30 -10.37
C GLY A 141 7.67 -1.36 -9.28
N GLY A 142 6.79 -0.65 -8.57
CA GLY A 142 7.11 0.12 -7.37
C GLY A 142 6.98 -0.68 -6.07
N CYS A 143 7.01 -2.01 -6.16
CA CYS A 143 6.85 -2.95 -5.06
C CYS A 143 5.50 -2.82 -4.34
N CYS A 144 4.45 -2.34 -5.03
CA CYS A 144 3.16 -1.98 -4.45
C CYS A 144 3.27 -0.97 -3.31
N TRP A 145 4.34 -0.17 -3.22
CA TRP A 145 4.57 0.71 -2.07
C TRP A 145 5.13 2.08 -2.46
N LEU A 146 6.18 2.09 -3.28
CA LEU A 146 6.95 3.30 -3.55
C LEU A 146 6.41 4.12 -4.72
N HIS A 147 5.66 3.51 -5.66
CA HIS A 147 5.13 4.19 -6.84
C HIS A 147 3.62 4.02 -6.96
N ALA A 148 2.93 5.11 -7.27
CA ALA A 148 1.50 5.12 -7.58
C ALA A 148 1.25 5.61 -9.01
N ALA A 149 0.19 5.09 -9.63
CA ALA A 149 -0.42 5.67 -10.82
C ALA A 149 -1.85 6.12 -10.48
N VAL A 150 -2.24 7.30 -10.94
CA VAL A 150 -3.57 7.89 -10.70
C VAL A 150 -4.21 8.22 -12.03
N SER A 151 -5.37 7.63 -12.32
CA SER A 151 -6.15 7.96 -13.52
C SER A 151 -7.18 9.04 -13.20
N ILE A 152 -7.23 10.07 -14.02
CA ILE A 152 -8.19 11.18 -13.90
C ILE A 152 -8.83 11.49 -15.24
N LYS A 153 -10.05 12.03 -15.19
CA LYS A 153 -10.60 12.77 -16.32
C LYS A 153 -10.34 14.27 -16.14
N LYS A 154 -9.25 14.77 -16.71
CA LYS A 154 -8.78 16.17 -16.55
C LYS A 154 -9.90 17.16 -16.89
N GLN A 155 -10.18 18.11 -16.01
CA GLN A 155 -11.19 19.17 -16.24
C GLN A 155 -10.54 20.51 -16.52
N THR A 156 -9.37 20.77 -15.94
CA THR A 156 -8.62 22.02 -16.12
C THR A 156 -7.12 21.74 -16.09
N GLU A 157 -6.33 22.58 -16.77
CA GLU A 157 -4.88 22.52 -16.65
C GLU A 157 -4.43 22.71 -15.19
N GLY A 158 -3.44 21.93 -14.77
CA GLY A 158 -2.96 21.91 -13.39
C GLY A 158 -3.64 20.87 -12.48
N ASP A 159 -4.74 20.22 -12.91
CA ASP A 159 -5.36 19.13 -12.15
C ASP A 159 -4.34 18.02 -11.83
N GLY A 160 -3.51 17.62 -12.81
CA GLY A 160 -2.48 16.60 -12.61
C GLY A 160 -1.48 16.98 -11.51
N LYS A 161 -1.02 18.24 -11.50
CA LYS A 161 -0.13 18.76 -10.43
C LYS A 161 -0.79 18.77 -9.05
N ASN A 162 -2.07 19.15 -8.96
CA ASN A 162 -2.81 19.09 -7.69
C ASN A 162 -2.93 17.66 -7.18
N ILE A 163 -3.17 16.70 -8.08
CA ILE A 163 -3.26 15.28 -7.77
C ILE A 163 -1.92 14.72 -7.31
N ILE A 164 -0.82 15.09 -7.96
CA ILE A 164 0.54 14.75 -7.51
C ILE A 164 0.75 15.15 -6.05
N MET A 165 0.48 16.42 -5.72
CA MET A 165 0.69 16.92 -4.35
C MET A 165 -0.20 16.19 -3.34
N ALA A 166 -1.46 15.96 -3.68
CA ALA A 166 -2.39 15.23 -2.83
C ALA A 166 -1.95 13.78 -2.60
N ALA A 167 -1.52 13.07 -3.64
CA ALA A 167 -1.07 11.68 -3.54
C ALA A 167 0.21 11.55 -2.69
N LEU A 168 1.21 12.41 -2.93
CA LEU A 168 2.47 12.41 -2.18
C LEU A 168 2.27 12.75 -0.69
N ALA A 169 1.26 13.54 -0.36
CA ALA A 169 0.87 13.85 1.02
C ALA A 169 0.04 12.71 1.66
N ALA A 170 -0.81 12.04 0.88
CA ALA A 170 -1.70 11.01 1.38
C ALA A 170 -0.93 9.76 1.86
N HIS A 171 0.10 9.34 1.12
CA HIS A 171 0.95 8.21 1.49
C HIS A 171 2.40 8.70 1.78
N PRO A 172 2.80 8.82 3.06
CA PRO A 172 4.11 9.36 3.44
C PRO A 172 5.30 8.59 2.86
N SER A 173 5.17 7.28 2.64
CA SER A 173 6.22 6.44 2.05
C SER A 173 6.25 6.49 0.52
N LEU A 174 5.24 7.10 -0.13
CA LEU A 174 5.19 7.21 -1.58
C LEU A 174 6.37 8.03 -2.09
N LYS A 175 7.15 7.44 -2.99
CA LYS A 175 8.33 8.05 -3.58
C LYS A 175 7.98 8.72 -4.90
N HIS A 176 7.27 8.02 -5.78
CA HIS A 176 6.88 8.55 -7.08
C HIS A 176 5.38 8.41 -7.36
N VAL A 177 4.84 9.35 -8.13
CA VAL A 177 3.46 9.27 -8.63
C VAL A 177 3.38 9.72 -10.08
N VAL A 178 2.63 8.99 -10.88
CA VAL A 178 2.33 9.35 -12.27
C VAL A 178 0.82 9.58 -12.38
N VAL A 179 0.42 10.72 -12.92
CA VAL A 179 -0.99 11.03 -13.17
C VAL A 179 -1.25 10.91 -14.66
N VAL A 180 -2.27 10.15 -15.03
CA VAL A 180 -2.62 9.83 -16.42
C VAL A 180 -4.09 10.10 -16.68
N ASP A 181 -4.47 10.20 -17.95
CA ASP A 181 -5.86 10.35 -18.36
C ASP A 181 -6.66 9.04 -18.23
N GLU A 182 -7.98 9.10 -18.46
CA GLU A 182 -8.88 7.95 -18.44
C GLU A 182 -8.68 6.94 -19.59
N ASP A 183 -7.86 7.28 -20.60
CA ASP A 183 -7.55 6.42 -21.76
C ASP A 183 -6.22 5.66 -21.61
N VAL A 184 -5.61 5.71 -20.43
CA VAL A 184 -4.40 4.99 -20.05
C VAL A 184 -4.76 3.96 -18.98
N ASP A 185 -4.46 2.69 -19.24
CA ASP A 185 -4.64 1.62 -18.26
C ASP A 185 -3.52 1.67 -17.21
N ILE A 186 -3.88 2.09 -15.99
CA ILE A 186 -2.93 2.17 -14.87
C ILE A 186 -2.48 0.79 -14.36
N PHE A 187 -3.12 -0.30 -14.78
CA PHE A 187 -2.68 -1.67 -14.46
C PHE A 187 -1.66 -2.22 -15.47
N ASP A 188 -1.46 -1.55 -16.62
CA ASP A 188 -0.43 -1.90 -17.60
C ASP A 188 0.77 -0.94 -17.49
N PRO A 189 1.93 -1.41 -16.99
CA PRO A 189 3.14 -0.60 -16.93
C PRO A 189 3.57 -0.02 -18.29
N GLN A 190 3.30 -0.72 -19.40
CA GLN A 190 3.64 -0.24 -20.74
C GLN A 190 2.77 0.96 -21.14
N ASP A 191 1.50 0.98 -20.71
CA ASP A 191 0.59 2.06 -21.03
C ASP A 191 0.90 3.32 -20.20
N ILE A 192 1.32 3.14 -18.94
CA ILE A 192 1.88 4.21 -18.11
C ILE A 192 3.16 4.78 -18.75
N GLU A 193 4.07 3.92 -19.19
CA GLU A 193 5.32 4.34 -19.86
C GLU A 193 5.02 5.11 -21.16
N TYR A 194 4.05 4.65 -21.96
CA TYR A 194 3.56 5.36 -23.13
C TYR A 194 3.07 6.77 -22.80
N ALA A 195 2.25 6.92 -21.75
CA ALA A 195 1.76 8.22 -21.31
C ALA A 195 2.93 9.14 -20.92
N ILE A 196 3.90 8.63 -20.15
CA ILE A 196 5.11 9.39 -19.78
C ILE A 196 5.87 9.84 -21.04
N ALA A 197 6.10 8.94 -21.98
CA ALA A 197 6.90 9.23 -23.16
C ALA A 197 6.25 10.22 -24.13
N THR A 198 4.91 10.24 -24.20
CA THR A 198 4.17 10.99 -25.23
C THR A 198 3.44 12.22 -24.73
N ARG A 199 3.23 12.36 -23.41
CA ARG A 199 2.43 13.44 -22.80
C ARG A 199 3.20 14.33 -21.84
N VAL A 200 4.45 13.99 -21.50
CA VAL A 200 5.24 14.72 -20.51
C VAL A 200 6.27 15.64 -21.18
N LYS A 201 6.25 16.91 -20.80
CA LYS A 201 7.33 17.86 -21.06
C LYS A 201 8.11 18.10 -19.76
N GLY A 202 9.36 17.63 -19.70
CA GLY A 202 10.10 17.47 -18.44
C GLY A 202 10.35 18.73 -17.61
N ASP A 203 10.37 19.92 -18.22
CA ASP A 203 10.52 21.21 -17.52
C ASP A 203 9.20 21.74 -16.92
N ASP A 204 8.06 21.30 -17.45
CA ASP A 204 6.74 21.78 -17.05
C ASP A 204 5.97 20.74 -16.24
N ASP A 205 6.08 19.45 -16.56
CA ASP A 205 5.17 18.41 -16.07
C ASP A 205 5.75 17.54 -14.95
N ILE A 206 7.00 17.79 -14.56
CA ILE A 206 7.67 17.07 -13.48
C ILE A 206 7.75 17.95 -12.22
N ILE A 207 7.26 17.42 -11.09
CA ILE A 207 7.41 18.03 -9.77
C ILE A 207 8.49 17.27 -9.01
N ILE A 208 9.48 17.98 -8.48
CA ILE A 208 10.55 17.42 -7.65
C ILE A 208 10.45 18.02 -6.25
N VAL A 209 10.31 17.16 -5.24
CA VAL A 209 10.26 17.56 -3.83
C VAL A 209 11.48 16.98 -3.11
N PRO A 210 12.59 17.75 -3.01
CA PRO A 210 13.79 17.29 -2.33
C PRO A 210 13.59 17.26 -0.81
N LYS A 211 14.33 16.38 -0.13
CA LYS A 211 14.36 16.26 1.34
C LYS A 211 12.98 16.03 1.99
N ALA A 212 12.08 15.35 1.28
CA ALA A 212 10.83 14.89 1.86
C ALA A 212 11.09 13.62 2.69
N ARG A 213 10.27 13.37 3.72
CA ARG A 213 10.30 12.10 4.46
C ARG A 213 10.02 10.95 3.48
N GLY A 214 10.90 9.94 3.48
CA GLY A 214 10.78 8.76 2.64
C GLY A 214 10.29 7.53 3.41
N SER A 215 10.32 6.39 2.73
CA SER A 215 10.12 5.07 3.32
C SER A 215 11.43 4.58 3.94
N SER A 216 11.39 3.94 5.11
CA SER A 216 12.53 3.16 5.61
C SER A 216 12.89 1.99 4.70
N LEU A 217 11.95 1.57 3.84
CA LEU A 217 12.11 0.48 2.89
C LEU A 217 12.75 0.94 1.57
N ASP A 218 12.87 2.24 1.32
CA ASP A 218 13.56 2.78 0.14
C ASP A 218 15.07 2.70 0.36
N PRO A 219 15.82 1.83 -0.35
CA PRO A 219 17.27 1.71 -0.17
C PRO A 219 18.03 2.99 -0.52
N LYS A 220 17.38 3.94 -1.19
CA LYS A 220 17.98 5.23 -1.54
C LYS A 220 17.68 6.34 -0.52
N ALA A 221 16.76 6.13 0.42
CA ALA A 221 16.52 7.09 1.48
C ALA A 221 17.80 7.30 2.31
N SER A 222 18.01 8.52 2.77
CA SER A 222 19.12 8.87 3.64
C SER A 222 19.01 8.11 4.96
N GLU A 223 20.02 7.32 5.30
CA GLU A 223 20.07 6.59 6.58
C GLU A 223 20.13 7.53 7.79
N ILE A 224 20.63 8.76 7.61
CA ILE A 224 20.84 9.73 8.71
C ILE A 224 19.52 10.36 9.16
N ASP A 225 18.68 10.76 8.20
CA ASP A 225 17.47 11.56 8.47
C ASP A 225 16.19 10.99 7.85
N GLY A 226 16.27 9.83 7.17
CA GLY A 226 15.14 9.16 6.53
C GLY A 226 14.56 9.92 5.34
N THR A 227 15.25 10.94 4.83
CA THR A 227 14.74 11.77 3.73
C THR A 227 15.10 11.20 2.36
N THR A 228 14.25 11.46 1.38
CA THR A 228 14.44 11.11 -0.04
C THR A 228 13.97 12.28 -0.93
N THR A 229 14.08 12.11 -2.23
CA THR A 229 13.44 13.02 -3.19
C THR A 229 12.19 12.35 -3.72
N LYS A 230 11.05 13.01 -3.56
CA LYS A 230 9.79 12.58 -4.17
C LYS A 230 9.64 13.21 -5.54
N VAL A 231 9.06 12.48 -6.48
CA VAL A 231 8.84 12.95 -7.86
C VAL A 231 7.41 12.69 -8.27
N GLY A 232 6.76 13.69 -8.84
CA GLY A 232 5.48 13.53 -9.52
C GLY A 232 5.61 13.83 -10.99
N VAL A 233 4.88 13.09 -11.82
CA VAL A 233 4.85 13.25 -13.26
C VAL A 233 3.41 13.44 -13.71
N ASP A 234 3.11 14.59 -14.30
CA ASP A 234 1.83 14.87 -14.95
C ASP A 234 1.91 14.35 -16.39
N ALA A 235 1.45 13.12 -16.61
CA ALA A 235 1.38 12.49 -17.92
C ALA A 235 -0.02 12.59 -18.53
N THR A 236 -0.77 13.65 -18.17
CA THR A 236 -2.10 13.92 -18.74
C THR A 236 -1.99 14.79 -19.99
N LYS A 237 -2.87 14.58 -20.96
CA LYS A 237 -2.94 15.39 -22.17
C LYS A 237 -3.38 16.82 -21.86
N SER A 238 -2.95 17.75 -22.71
CA SER A 238 -3.46 19.12 -22.69
C SER A 238 -4.91 19.15 -23.15
N ILE A 239 -5.79 19.81 -22.40
CA ILE A 239 -7.19 20.02 -22.80
C ILE A 239 -7.32 21.08 -23.90
N LEU A 240 -6.25 21.84 -24.16
CA LEU A 240 -6.23 22.89 -25.18
C LEU A 240 -6.01 22.32 -26.58
N GLU A 241 -5.40 21.14 -26.70
CA GLU A 241 -5.08 20.49 -27.98
C GLU A 241 -5.37 18.97 -27.91
N PRO A 242 -6.60 18.56 -27.55
CA PRO A 242 -6.93 17.15 -27.27
C PRO A 242 -6.72 16.23 -28.47
N GLU A 243 -6.90 16.73 -29.69
CA GLU A 243 -6.73 15.99 -30.94
C GLU A 243 -5.28 15.51 -31.17
N LYS A 244 -4.27 16.14 -30.57
CA LYS A 244 -2.87 15.68 -30.69
C LYS A 244 -2.61 14.36 -29.97
N PHE A 245 -3.46 14.03 -29.01
CA PHE A 245 -3.26 12.91 -28.09
C PHE A 245 -4.28 11.78 -28.28
N GLU A 246 -5.10 11.85 -29.34
CA GLU A 246 -6.07 10.81 -29.67
C GLU A 246 -5.36 9.50 -30.03
N ARG A 247 -5.61 8.44 -29.26
CA ARG A 247 -5.09 7.10 -29.54
C ARG A 247 -5.89 6.45 -30.67
N VAL A 248 -5.19 5.98 -31.70
CA VAL A 248 -5.81 5.20 -32.76
C VAL A 248 -6.28 3.86 -32.19
N ARG A 249 -7.57 3.57 -32.34
CA ARG A 249 -8.12 2.23 -32.07
C ARG A 249 -8.04 1.42 -33.36
N PHE A 250 -7.33 0.30 -33.32
CA PHE A 250 -7.44 -0.70 -34.37
C PHE A 250 -8.85 -1.31 -34.29
N SER A 251 -9.51 -1.50 -35.43
CA SER A 251 -10.78 -2.21 -35.47
C SER A 251 -10.58 -3.62 -34.92
N GLU A 252 -11.39 -4.02 -33.94
CA GLU A 252 -11.50 -5.39 -33.46
C GLU A 252 -11.89 -6.37 -34.58
#